data_AF-O24811-F1
#
_entry.id   AF-O24811-F1
#
_cell.length_a   1.000
_cell.length_b   1.000
_cell.length_c   1.000
_cell.angle_alpha   90.00
_cell.angle_beta   90.00
_cell.angle_gamma   90.00
#
_symmetry.space_group_name_H-M   'P 1'
#
loop_
_entity.id
_entity.type
_entity.pdbx_description
1 polymer ?
#
loop_
_entity_poly.entity_id
_entity_poly.type
_entity_poly.pdbx_seq_one_letter_code
_entity_poly.pdbx_strand_id
1 'polypeptide(L)'
;LGIGLILALIACKQNVSSLDEKNSVSVDLPGEMKVLVSKEKDKDGKYSLMATVDRLELKGTSDKNNGSGTLEGEKTDKSKAKLTIADDLSQTKFEIFKEDGTTLVSRKVTLKDKSSTEEKFNAKGELSEKTIVRANGTRLKYTDIKNDGSGKAKEVLKDFALEGTLTADGKTTLTIQEGTVTLKKEIEKAGTVKLFLDDTASGSTKKTAVWSDTSNTLTVSADSKKIKDFVFLTDGTI
;
A
#
# COMPACT_ATOMS: atom_id res chain seq x y z
N LEU A 1 26.90 21.75 -32.28
CA LEU A 1 26.86 20.27 -32.37
C LEU A 1 26.11 19.77 -31.14
N GLY A 2 24.83 19.48 -31.29
CA GLY A 2 24.00 18.90 -30.21
C GLY A 2 24.01 17.38 -30.32
N ILE A 3 24.36 16.70 -29.24
CA ILE A 3 24.32 15.24 -29.15
C ILE A 3 23.10 14.89 -28.29
N GLY A 4 21.98 14.61 -28.96
CA GLY A 4 20.81 14.03 -28.31
C GLY A 4 21.09 12.55 -28.04
N LEU A 5 21.30 12.22 -26.77
CA LEU A 5 21.39 10.84 -26.31
C LEU A 5 19.98 10.24 -26.32
N ILE A 6 19.60 9.59 -27.42
CA ILE A 6 18.38 8.79 -27.47
C ILE A 6 18.66 7.52 -26.67
N LEU A 7 18.13 7.43 -25.44
CA LEU A 7 17.99 6.15 -24.75
C LEU A 7 17.03 5.29 -25.57
N ALA A 8 17.57 4.36 -26.34
CA ALA A 8 16.79 3.30 -26.94
C ALA A 8 16.26 2.39 -25.81
N LEU A 9 14.96 2.45 -25.53
CA LEU A 9 14.26 1.37 -24.84
C LEU A 9 14.38 0.12 -25.73
N ILE A 10 15.29 -0.78 -25.35
CA ILE A 10 15.32 -2.13 -25.89
C ILE A 10 14.07 -2.82 -25.35
N ALA A 11 12.98 -2.76 -26.11
CA ALA A 11 11.94 -3.76 -26.01
C ALA A 11 12.57 -5.06 -26.52
N CYS A 12 13.23 -5.81 -25.61
CA CYS A 12 13.52 -7.21 -25.87
C CYS A 12 12.18 -7.84 -26.23
N LYS A 13 12.03 -8.20 -27.50
CA LYS A 13 10.98 -9.08 -27.99
C LYS A 13 11.21 -10.41 -27.29
N GLN A 14 10.67 -10.53 -26.06
CA GLN A 14 10.97 -11.63 -25.17
C GLN A 14 10.51 -12.92 -25.84
N ASN A 15 11.47 -13.78 -26.15
CA ASN A 15 11.24 -15.08 -26.77
C ASN A 15 10.76 -16.07 -25.70
N VAL A 16 9.73 -15.70 -24.94
CA VAL A 16 9.16 -16.54 -23.88
C VAL A 16 8.45 -17.69 -24.58
N SER A 17 8.91 -18.91 -24.34
CA SER A 17 8.23 -20.12 -24.81
C SER A 17 6.79 -20.14 -24.28
N SER A 18 5.87 -20.77 -25.00
CA SER A 18 4.51 -20.97 -24.49
C SER A 18 4.57 -21.80 -23.21
N LEU A 19 4.39 -21.14 -22.07
CA LEU A 19 4.34 -21.78 -20.76
C LEU A 19 2.94 -22.36 -20.54
N ASP A 20 2.88 -23.63 -20.12
CA ASP A 20 1.67 -24.33 -19.70
C ASP A 20 1.95 -25.15 -18.43
N GLU A 21 0.91 -25.74 -17.84
CA GLU A 21 1.05 -26.54 -16.62
C GLU A 21 1.98 -27.77 -16.77
N LYS A 22 2.20 -28.25 -17.99
CA LYS A 22 3.02 -29.44 -18.25
C LYS A 22 4.51 -29.09 -18.26
N ASN A 23 4.87 -27.91 -18.76
CA ASN A 23 6.27 -27.46 -18.90
C ASN A 23 6.72 -26.44 -17.85
N SER A 24 5.87 -26.11 -16.88
CA SER A 24 6.15 -25.11 -15.85
C SER A 24 5.90 -25.60 -14.42
N VAL A 25 6.37 -24.80 -13.45
CA VAL A 25 6.07 -24.93 -12.03
C VAL A 25 5.31 -23.67 -11.60
N SER A 26 4.19 -23.86 -10.91
CA SER A 26 3.43 -22.75 -10.32
C SER A 26 3.99 -22.40 -8.94
N VAL A 27 4.24 -21.10 -8.72
CA VAL A 27 4.69 -20.55 -7.45
C VAL A 27 3.66 -19.54 -6.96
N ASP A 28 3.19 -19.72 -5.71
CA ASP A 28 2.27 -18.78 -5.06
C ASP A 28 3.05 -17.56 -4.54
N LEU A 29 2.46 -16.37 -4.70
CA LEU A 29 3.09 -15.09 -4.38
C LEU A 29 2.22 -14.24 -3.44
N PRO A 30 2.83 -13.27 -2.72
CA PRO A 30 2.09 -12.23 -2.02
C PRO A 30 1.03 -11.56 -2.90
N GLY A 31 -0.19 -11.41 -2.36
CA GLY A 31 -1.33 -10.81 -3.06
C GLY A 31 -2.21 -11.79 -3.83
N GLU A 32 -2.19 -13.08 -3.45
CA GLU A 32 -2.99 -14.14 -4.08
C GLU A 32 -2.68 -14.33 -5.58
N MET A 33 -1.47 -13.92 -5.98
CA MET A 33 -0.96 -14.07 -7.33
C MET A 33 -0.23 -15.40 -7.48
N LYS A 34 -0.16 -15.90 -8.72
CA LYS A 34 0.68 -17.03 -9.10
C LYS A 34 1.59 -16.65 -10.25
N VAL A 35 2.78 -17.19 -10.26
CA VAL A 35 3.70 -17.14 -11.41
C VAL A 35 4.05 -18.55 -11.84
N LEU A 36 4.02 -18.77 -13.15
CA LEU A 36 4.53 -19.97 -13.80
C LEU A 36 5.99 -19.75 -14.17
N VAL A 37 6.83 -20.72 -13.84
CA VAL A 37 8.27 -20.73 -14.10
C VAL A 37 8.59 -21.92 -14.99
N SER A 38 9.34 -21.73 -16.09
CA SER A 38 9.77 -22.86 -16.92
C SER A 38 10.57 -23.89 -16.11
N LYS A 39 10.41 -25.18 -16.41
CA LYS A 39 11.25 -26.23 -15.82
C LYS A 39 12.69 -26.19 -16.32
N GLU A 40 12.88 -25.71 -17.54
CA GLU A 40 14.18 -25.63 -18.21
C GLU A 40 14.55 -24.19 -18.55
N LYS A 41 15.84 -23.97 -18.77
CA LYS A 41 16.36 -22.69 -19.25
C LYS A 41 16.12 -22.54 -20.76
N ASP A 42 15.89 -21.31 -21.19
CA ASP A 42 15.85 -20.92 -22.60
C ASP A 42 17.26 -20.93 -23.22
N LYS A 43 17.31 -20.58 -24.51
CA LYS A 43 18.55 -20.49 -25.30
C LYS A 43 19.58 -19.50 -24.72
N ASP A 44 19.14 -18.56 -23.90
CA ASP A 44 19.96 -17.52 -23.27
C ASP A 44 20.35 -17.92 -21.83
N GLY A 45 20.01 -19.14 -21.40
CA GLY A 45 20.35 -19.69 -20.09
C GLY A 45 19.46 -19.20 -18.94
N LYS A 46 18.29 -18.62 -19.25
CA LYS A 46 17.34 -18.02 -18.29
C LYS A 46 16.06 -18.84 -18.19
N TYR A 47 15.36 -18.74 -17.06
CA TYR A 47 14.03 -19.30 -16.89
C TYR A 47 12.97 -18.34 -17.43
N SER A 48 12.00 -18.86 -18.18
CA SER A 48 10.84 -18.11 -18.64
C SER A 48 9.83 -17.97 -17.49
N LEU A 49 9.21 -16.79 -17.37
CA LEU A 49 8.20 -16.47 -16.37
C LEU A 49 6.91 -16.02 -17.05
N MET A 50 5.77 -16.44 -16.51
CA MET A 50 4.45 -15.97 -16.94
C MET A 50 3.51 -15.81 -15.73
N ALA A 51 2.78 -14.70 -15.68
CA ALA A 51 1.73 -14.48 -14.69
C ALA A 51 0.53 -13.81 -15.34
N THR A 52 -0.65 -13.98 -14.73
CA THR A 52 -1.85 -13.23 -15.12
C THR A 52 -2.30 -12.38 -13.94
N VAL A 53 -2.35 -11.06 -14.15
CA VAL A 53 -2.80 -10.09 -13.14
C VAL A 53 -3.92 -9.26 -13.75
N ASP A 54 -5.09 -9.19 -13.12
CA ASP A 54 -6.26 -8.46 -13.62
C ASP A 54 -6.60 -8.76 -15.09
N ARG A 55 -6.53 -10.04 -15.48
CA ARG A 55 -6.73 -10.54 -16.86
C ARG A 55 -5.69 -10.07 -17.88
N LEU A 56 -4.61 -9.46 -17.43
CA LEU A 56 -3.44 -9.12 -18.25
C LEU A 56 -2.37 -10.19 -18.10
N GLU A 57 -1.96 -10.79 -19.22
CA GLU A 57 -0.81 -11.70 -19.25
C GLU A 57 0.48 -10.88 -19.21
N LEU A 58 1.38 -11.27 -18.31
CA LEU A 58 2.70 -10.69 -18.13
C LEU A 58 3.74 -11.77 -18.38
N LYS A 59 4.82 -11.41 -19.07
CA LYS A 59 5.89 -12.32 -19.46
C LYS A 59 7.24 -11.76 -19.07
N GLY A 60 8.19 -12.64 -18.77
CA GLY A 60 9.52 -12.26 -18.35
C GLY A 60 10.51 -13.40 -18.44
N THR A 61 11.77 -13.10 -18.11
CA THR A 61 12.83 -14.09 -17.95
C THR A 61 13.62 -13.80 -16.68
N SER A 62 14.13 -14.83 -16.01
CA SER A 62 14.90 -14.71 -14.77
C SER A 62 16.11 -15.65 -14.77
N ASP A 63 17.18 -15.25 -14.09
CA ASP A 63 18.32 -16.16 -13.84
C ASP A 63 17.98 -17.22 -12.79
N LYS A 64 16.90 -17.01 -12.02
CA LYS A 64 16.43 -17.87 -10.92
C LYS A 64 15.21 -18.69 -11.33
N ASN A 65 15.10 -19.88 -10.76
CA ASN A 65 13.99 -20.81 -11.01
C ASN A 65 12.91 -20.78 -9.92
N ASN A 66 13.01 -19.86 -8.97
CA ASN A 66 12.10 -19.79 -7.81
C ASN A 66 10.87 -18.90 -8.06
N GLY A 67 10.75 -18.31 -9.25
CA GLY A 67 9.68 -17.38 -9.61
C GLY A 67 9.97 -15.91 -9.36
N SER A 68 11.13 -15.56 -8.78
CA SER A 68 11.53 -14.15 -8.67
C SER A 68 11.95 -13.59 -10.02
N GLY A 69 11.78 -12.27 -10.19
CA GLY A 69 12.14 -11.59 -11.42
C GLY A 69 11.20 -10.45 -11.77
N THR A 70 11.28 -10.01 -13.03
CA THR A 70 10.41 -8.97 -13.58
C THR A 70 9.64 -9.54 -14.77
N LEU A 71 8.33 -9.29 -14.77
CA LEU A 71 7.43 -9.61 -15.87
C LEU A 71 6.80 -8.31 -16.37
N GLU A 72 6.62 -8.21 -17.69
CA GLU A 72 6.09 -7.04 -18.36
C GLU A 72 4.95 -7.43 -19.29
N GLY A 73 4.05 -6.50 -19.53
CA GLY A 73 2.93 -6.65 -20.43
C GLY A 73 2.37 -5.31 -20.87
N GLU A 74 1.46 -5.35 -21.83
CA GLU A 74 0.83 -4.15 -22.40
C GLU A 74 -0.69 -4.34 -22.39
N LYS A 75 -1.41 -3.35 -21.87
CA LYS A 75 -2.87 -3.31 -21.90
C LYS A 75 -3.38 -2.95 -23.30
N THR A 76 -4.67 -3.17 -23.54
CA THR A 76 -5.31 -2.79 -24.82
C THR A 76 -5.28 -1.29 -25.10
N ASP A 77 -5.17 -0.45 -24.07
CA ASP A 77 -5.00 1.00 -24.17
C ASP A 77 -3.54 1.45 -24.32
N LYS A 78 -2.63 0.48 -24.54
CA LYS A 78 -1.17 0.63 -24.63
C LYS A 78 -0.45 1.03 -23.35
N SER A 79 -1.15 1.13 -22.22
CA SER A 79 -0.51 1.29 -20.92
C SER A 79 0.43 0.11 -20.66
N LYS A 80 1.62 0.38 -20.12
CA LYS A 80 2.60 -0.66 -19.79
C LYS A 80 2.36 -1.17 -18.39
N ALA A 81 2.46 -2.47 -18.19
CA ALA A 81 2.38 -3.11 -16.89
C ALA A 81 3.70 -3.80 -16.55
N LYS A 82 4.11 -3.70 -15.28
CA LYS A 82 5.32 -4.33 -14.76
C LYS A 82 5.01 -5.00 -13.42
N LEU A 83 5.27 -6.28 -13.33
CA LEU A 83 5.27 -7.03 -12.07
C LEU A 83 6.71 -7.34 -11.69
N THR A 84 7.13 -6.88 -10.50
CA THR A 84 8.41 -7.25 -9.89
C THR A 84 8.17 -8.13 -8.68
N ILE A 85 8.84 -9.28 -8.66
CA ILE A 85 8.76 -10.27 -7.59
C ILE A 85 10.13 -10.30 -6.90
N ALA A 86 10.14 -10.08 -5.58
CA ALA A 86 11.37 -10.07 -4.79
C ALA A 86 12.05 -11.44 -4.81
N ASP A 87 13.37 -11.45 -4.65
CA ASP A 87 14.19 -12.65 -4.73
C ASP A 87 13.88 -13.72 -3.69
N ASP A 88 13.49 -13.28 -2.50
CA ASP A 88 13.05 -14.11 -1.38
C ASP A 88 11.54 -14.37 -1.39
N LEU A 89 10.84 -13.92 -2.43
CA LEU A 89 9.39 -14.01 -2.62
C LEU A 89 8.59 -13.31 -1.49
N SER A 90 9.22 -12.42 -0.72
CA SER A 90 8.58 -11.72 0.40
C SER A 90 7.65 -10.60 -0.04
N GLN A 91 7.79 -10.13 -1.27
CA GLN A 91 7.09 -8.96 -1.79
C GLN A 91 6.81 -9.10 -3.29
N THR A 92 5.64 -8.61 -3.69
CA THR A 92 5.31 -8.31 -5.08
C THR A 92 5.05 -6.81 -5.25
N LYS A 93 5.42 -6.28 -6.41
CA LYS A 93 5.17 -4.89 -6.79
C LYS A 93 4.61 -4.88 -8.20
N PHE A 94 3.36 -4.47 -8.34
CA PHE A 94 2.67 -4.34 -9.61
C PHE A 94 2.49 -2.85 -9.95
N GLU A 95 3.01 -2.44 -11.10
CA GLU A 95 3.04 -1.04 -11.55
C GLU A 95 2.37 -0.94 -12.92
N ILE A 96 1.51 0.07 -13.08
CA ILE A 96 0.95 0.47 -14.37
C ILE A 96 1.53 1.83 -14.72
N PHE A 97 2.03 1.95 -15.94
CA PHE A 97 2.57 3.16 -16.53
C PHE A 97 1.73 3.57 -17.73
N LYS A 98 1.83 4.83 -18.12
CA LYS A 98 1.33 5.30 -19.42
C LYS A 98 2.06 4.61 -20.58
N GLU A 99 1.63 4.89 -21.81
CA GLU A 99 2.27 4.40 -23.05
C GLU A 99 3.77 4.74 -23.11
N ASP A 100 4.20 5.84 -22.50
CA ASP A 100 5.61 6.26 -22.39
C ASP A 100 6.49 5.33 -21.55
N GLY A 101 5.90 4.38 -20.82
CA GLY A 101 6.60 3.41 -19.97
C GLY A 101 7.31 4.00 -18.75
N THR A 102 7.11 5.28 -18.43
CA THR A 102 7.84 5.99 -17.37
C THR A 102 6.91 6.72 -16.41
N THR A 103 5.82 7.31 -16.90
CA THR A 103 4.84 7.99 -16.05
C THR A 103 3.95 6.96 -15.36
N LEU A 104 4.04 6.86 -14.04
CA LEU A 104 3.18 5.98 -13.24
C LEU A 104 1.72 6.43 -13.29
N VAL A 105 0.83 5.44 -13.34
CA VAL A 105 -0.63 5.58 -13.22
C VAL A 105 -1.07 4.97 -11.89
N SER A 106 -0.55 3.79 -11.56
CA SER A 106 -0.83 3.12 -10.29
C SER A 106 0.32 2.20 -9.88
N ARG A 107 0.45 1.98 -8.57
CA ARG A 107 1.36 1.01 -7.97
C ARG A 107 0.66 0.26 -6.86
N LYS A 108 0.80 -1.06 -6.82
CA LYS A 108 0.40 -1.91 -5.69
C LYS A 108 1.59 -2.73 -5.21
N VAL A 109 1.95 -2.56 -3.95
CA VAL A 109 2.96 -3.36 -3.26
C VAL A 109 2.25 -4.27 -2.28
N THR A 110 2.53 -5.57 -2.33
CA THR A 110 1.97 -6.55 -1.40
C THR A 110 3.09 -7.34 -0.73
N LEU A 111 3.00 -7.46 0.59
CA LEU A 111 3.98 -8.17 1.41
C LEU A 111 3.47 -9.57 1.80
N LYS A 112 4.38 -10.43 2.23
CA LYS A 112 4.10 -11.80 2.68
C LYS A 112 3.15 -11.88 3.87
N ASP A 113 3.13 -10.85 4.72
CA ASP A 113 2.17 -10.72 5.83
C ASP A 113 0.76 -10.34 5.38
N LYS A 114 0.53 -10.26 4.06
CA LYS A 114 -0.72 -9.88 3.38
C LYS A 114 -1.08 -8.40 3.50
N SER A 115 -0.25 -7.58 4.14
CA SER A 115 -0.40 -6.14 4.07
C SER A 115 -0.09 -5.64 2.65
N SER A 116 -0.72 -4.53 2.26
CA SER A 116 -0.49 -3.93 0.96
C SER A 116 -0.60 -2.42 1.00
N THR A 117 0.08 -1.77 0.06
CA THR A 117 -0.06 -0.34 -0.23
C THR A 117 -0.39 -0.18 -1.71
N GLU A 118 -1.48 0.51 -1.98
CA GLU A 118 -1.91 0.90 -3.32
C GLU A 118 -1.83 2.42 -3.47
N GLU A 119 -1.17 2.88 -4.52
CA GLU A 119 -0.95 4.28 -4.85
C GLU A 119 -1.53 4.56 -6.24
N LYS A 120 -2.21 5.69 -6.40
CA LYS A 120 -2.62 6.22 -7.70
C LYS A 120 -1.95 7.56 -7.94
N PHE A 121 -1.65 7.82 -9.20
CA PHE A 121 -0.92 8.99 -9.63
C PHE A 121 -1.73 9.80 -10.62
N ASN A 122 -1.64 11.12 -10.54
CA ASN A 122 -2.33 12.03 -11.45
C ASN A 122 -1.64 12.08 -12.83
N ALA A 123 -2.17 12.90 -13.74
CA ALA A 123 -1.62 13.02 -15.09
C ALA A 123 -0.15 13.49 -15.15
N LYS A 124 0.38 14.10 -14.09
CA LYS A 124 1.79 14.53 -13.98
C LYS A 124 2.68 13.48 -13.30
N GLY A 125 2.12 12.35 -12.87
CA GLY A 125 2.84 11.33 -12.10
C GLY A 125 2.97 11.65 -10.61
N GLU A 126 2.20 12.63 -10.10
CA GLU A 126 2.20 12.98 -8.67
C GLU A 126 1.18 12.12 -7.92
N LEU A 127 1.49 11.70 -6.69
CA LEU A 127 0.61 10.87 -5.87
C LEU A 127 -0.70 11.61 -5.57
N SER A 128 -1.84 11.00 -5.93
CA SER A 128 -3.18 11.56 -5.71
C SER A 128 -4.01 10.79 -4.70
N GLU A 129 -3.79 9.47 -4.61
CA GLU A 129 -4.47 8.60 -3.64
C GLU A 129 -3.48 7.55 -3.11
N LYS A 130 -3.67 7.17 -1.84
CA LYS A 130 -2.93 6.07 -1.20
C LYS A 130 -3.85 5.27 -0.30
N THR A 131 -3.92 3.97 -0.50
CA THR A 131 -4.62 3.04 0.38
C THR A 131 -3.63 2.05 0.97
N ILE A 132 -3.57 2.00 2.30
CA ILE A 132 -2.82 1.00 3.05
C ILE A 132 -3.81 0.00 3.61
N VAL A 133 -3.63 -1.28 3.32
CA VAL A 133 -4.36 -2.38 3.94
C VAL A 133 -3.39 -3.09 4.87
N ARG A 134 -3.68 -3.08 6.17
CA ARG A 134 -2.86 -3.77 7.17
C ARG A 134 -3.14 -5.28 7.14
N ALA A 135 -2.22 -6.07 7.68
CA ALA A 135 -2.39 -7.53 7.77
C ALA A 135 -3.67 -7.95 8.53
N ASN A 136 -4.11 -7.14 9.50
CA ASN A 136 -5.36 -7.34 10.25
C ASN A 136 -6.63 -6.93 9.46
N GLY A 137 -6.50 -6.48 8.22
CA GLY A 137 -7.61 -6.07 7.35
C GLY A 137 -8.07 -4.62 7.48
N THR A 138 -7.64 -3.90 8.54
CA THR A 138 -7.94 -2.47 8.68
C THR A 138 -7.27 -1.66 7.57
N ARG A 139 -7.85 -0.50 7.23
CA ARG A 139 -7.41 0.29 6.08
C ARG A 139 -7.18 1.74 6.44
N LEU A 140 -6.12 2.32 5.91
CA LEU A 140 -5.89 3.76 5.95
C LEU A 140 -5.95 4.29 4.53
N LYS A 141 -6.91 5.18 4.26
CA LYS A 141 -7.20 5.73 2.95
C LYS A 141 -6.86 7.22 2.96
N TYR A 142 -6.03 7.61 2.01
CA TYR A 142 -5.69 9.00 1.72
C TYR A 142 -6.19 9.35 0.33
N THR A 143 -6.94 10.44 0.25
CA THR A 143 -7.58 10.92 -0.98
C THR A 143 -7.37 12.42 -1.09
N ASP A 144 -7.57 12.96 -2.30
CA ASP A 144 -7.35 14.37 -2.60
C ASP A 144 -5.95 14.84 -2.15
N ILE A 145 -4.93 13.98 -2.33
CA ILE A 145 -3.55 14.31 -1.99
C ILE A 145 -3.08 15.41 -2.94
N LYS A 146 -2.66 16.53 -2.36
CA LYS A 146 -2.15 17.70 -3.07
C LYS A 146 -0.64 17.58 -3.25
N ASN A 147 -0.08 18.50 -4.04
CA ASN A 147 1.35 18.55 -4.32
C ASN A 147 2.23 18.80 -3.09
N ASP A 148 1.69 19.40 -2.04
CA ASP A 148 2.38 19.57 -0.75
C ASP A 148 2.32 18.30 0.13
N GLY A 149 1.64 17.24 -0.32
CA GLY A 149 1.43 16.00 0.42
C GLY A 149 0.24 16.01 1.38
N SER A 150 -0.44 17.14 1.56
CA SER A 150 -1.65 17.22 2.38
C SER A 150 -2.86 16.61 1.66
N GLY A 151 -3.85 16.14 2.41
CA GLY A 151 -5.05 15.53 1.84
C GLY A 151 -6.09 15.16 2.89
N LYS A 152 -7.09 14.40 2.46
CA LYS A 152 -8.09 13.79 3.36
C LYS A 152 -7.58 12.43 3.83
N ALA A 153 -7.91 12.08 5.07
CA ALA A 153 -7.60 10.78 5.65
C ALA A 153 -8.87 10.09 6.17
N LYS A 154 -8.94 8.77 5.98
CA LYS A 154 -9.97 7.92 6.54
C LYS A 154 -9.38 6.61 6.99
N GLU A 155 -9.58 6.25 8.25
CA GLU A 155 -9.21 4.93 8.76
C GLU A 155 -10.46 4.08 8.90
N VAL A 156 -10.49 2.94 8.20
CA VAL A 156 -11.56 1.95 8.28
C VAL A 156 -11.08 0.84 9.22
N LEU A 157 -11.72 0.77 10.38
CA LEU A 157 -11.52 -0.28 11.38
C LEU A 157 -12.57 -1.38 11.18
N LYS A 158 -12.60 -2.37 12.08
CA LYS A 158 -13.51 -3.52 11.95
C LYS A 158 -14.98 -3.12 11.99
N ASP A 159 -15.34 -2.26 12.94
CA ASP A 159 -16.75 -1.95 13.25
C ASP A 159 -17.16 -0.52 12.89
N PHE A 160 -16.20 0.38 12.65
CA PHE A 160 -16.45 1.78 12.34
C PHE A 160 -15.31 2.40 11.53
N ALA A 161 -15.50 3.64 11.10
CA ALA A 161 -14.48 4.41 10.41
C ALA A 161 -14.26 5.76 11.08
N LEU A 162 -13.02 6.23 11.03
CA LEU A 162 -12.59 7.54 11.48
C LEU A 162 -12.22 8.39 10.28
N GLU A 163 -12.58 9.67 10.31
CA GLU A 163 -12.27 10.62 9.24
C GLU A 163 -11.42 11.78 9.77
N GLY A 164 -10.65 12.39 8.87
CA GLY A 164 -9.84 13.55 9.19
C GLY A 164 -8.89 13.92 8.05
N THR A 165 -7.67 14.31 8.39
CA THR A 165 -6.73 14.95 7.45
C THR A 165 -5.34 14.34 7.49
N LEU A 166 -4.65 14.44 6.36
CA LEU A 166 -3.22 14.21 6.21
C LEU A 166 -2.55 15.58 6.01
N THR A 167 -1.50 15.86 6.79
CA THR A 167 -0.70 17.08 6.65
C THR A 167 0.56 16.82 5.84
N ALA A 168 1.18 17.90 5.33
CA ALA A 168 2.35 17.86 4.46
C ALA A 168 3.58 17.16 5.07
N ASP A 169 3.71 17.20 6.40
CA ASP A 169 4.74 16.50 7.16
C ASP A 169 4.49 14.97 7.28
N GLY A 170 3.37 14.48 6.74
CA GLY A 170 2.98 13.07 6.77
C GLY A 170 2.24 12.65 8.03
N LYS A 171 1.83 13.61 8.89
CA LYS A 171 1.01 13.32 10.06
C LYS A 171 -0.46 13.20 9.67
N THR A 172 -1.12 12.18 10.21
CA THR A 172 -2.56 11.97 10.04
C THR A 172 -3.26 12.33 11.34
N THR A 173 -4.35 13.09 11.23
CA THR A 173 -5.24 13.41 12.35
C THR A 173 -6.62 12.92 12.02
N LEU A 174 -7.20 12.09 12.88
CA LEU A 174 -8.55 11.57 12.76
C LEU A 174 -9.35 12.01 13.99
N THR A 175 -10.60 12.41 13.79
CA THR A 175 -11.42 12.99 14.88
C THR A 175 -12.79 12.37 14.97
N ILE A 176 -13.27 12.15 16.19
CA ILE A 176 -14.68 11.92 16.52
C ILE A 176 -15.10 13.02 17.49
N GLN A 177 -16.26 13.63 17.24
CA GLN A 177 -16.86 14.60 18.15
C GLN A 177 -18.20 14.07 18.67
N GLU A 178 -18.40 14.17 19.99
CA GLU A 178 -19.64 13.83 20.68
C GLU A 178 -19.92 14.94 21.72
N GLY A 179 -20.93 15.77 21.45
CA GLY A 179 -21.21 16.96 22.26
C GLY A 179 -20.01 17.91 22.34
N THR A 180 -19.55 18.18 23.57
CA THR A 180 -18.39 19.04 23.85
C THR A 180 -17.05 18.31 23.80
N VAL A 181 -17.07 16.98 23.66
CA VAL A 181 -15.89 16.11 23.65
C VAL A 181 -15.43 15.85 22.22
N THR A 182 -14.15 16.02 21.98
CA THR A 182 -13.46 15.63 20.74
C THR A 182 -12.37 14.63 21.07
N LEU A 183 -12.48 13.42 20.52
CA LEU A 183 -11.41 12.43 20.51
C LEU A 183 -10.57 12.63 19.24
N LYS A 184 -9.27 12.77 19.41
CA LYS A 184 -8.30 12.92 18.32
C LYS A 184 -7.34 11.73 18.33
N LYS A 185 -7.26 11.02 17.21
CA LYS A 185 -6.23 10.01 16.95
C LYS A 185 -5.22 10.59 15.98
N GLU A 186 -3.97 10.65 16.40
CA GLU A 186 -2.85 11.08 15.57
C GLU A 186 -2.01 9.86 15.16
N ILE A 187 -1.64 9.80 13.89
CA ILE A 187 -0.69 8.81 13.36
C ILE A 187 0.46 9.60 12.76
N GLU A 188 1.62 9.53 13.40
CA GLU A 188 2.84 10.18 12.93
C GLU A 188 3.34 9.51 11.64
N LYS A 189 4.22 10.18 10.88
CA LYS A 189 4.78 9.65 9.62
C LYS A 189 5.44 8.27 9.78
N ALA A 190 6.05 8.01 10.95
CA ALA A 190 6.67 6.72 11.28
C ALA A 190 5.67 5.62 11.66
N GLY A 191 4.37 5.93 11.71
CA GLY A 191 3.30 5.01 12.11
C GLY A 191 2.98 5.02 13.60
N THR A 192 3.70 5.79 14.42
CA THR A 192 3.42 5.95 15.86
C THR A 192 2.03 6.55 16.06
N VAL A 193 1.22 5.92 16.91
CA VAL A 193 -0.14 6.35 17.23
C VAL A 193 -0.16 7.09 18.56
N LYS A 194 -0.88 8.21 18.63
CA LYS A 194 -1.18 8.94 19.86
C LYS A 194 -2.65 9.29 19.91
N LEU A 195 -3.23 9.31 21.10
CA LEU A 195 -4.61 9.72 21.31
C LEU A 195 -4.72 10.88 22.27
N PHE A 196 -5.66 11.78 21.97
CA PHE A 196 -5.95 12.96 22.75
C PHE A 196 -7.46 13.08 22.89
N LEU A 197 -7.90 13.64 24.02
CA LEU A 197 -9.29 13.96 24.26
C LEU A 197 -9.37 15.39 24.76
N ASP A 198 -10.09 16.21 24.02
CA ASP A 198 -10.38 17.60 24.39
C ASP A 198 -11.86 17.72 24.74
N ASP A 199 -12.18 18.35 25.87
CA ASP A 199 -13.56 18.65 26.27
C ASP A 199 -13.69 20.14 26.59
N THR A 200 -14.60 20.81 25.88
CA THR A 200 -14.90 22.23 26.08
C THR A 200 -15.85 22.49 27.25
N ALA A 201 -16.42 21.44 27.86
CA ALA A 201 -17.18 21.57 29.09
C ALA A 201 -16.31 22.11 30.25
N SER A 202 -16.99 22.62 31.29
CA SER A 202 -16.38 23.14 32.50
C SER A 202 -16.89 22.39 33.75
N GLY A 203 -16.20 22.56 34.87
CA GLY A 203 -16.59 21.95 36.15
C GLY A 203 -16.45 20.42 36.18
N SER A 204 -17.27 19.77 37.00
CA SER A 204 -17.20 18.32 37.28
C SER A 204 -17.58 17.43 36.09
N THR A 205 -18.29 17.96 35.09
CA THR A 205 -18.70 17.21 33.89
C THR A 205 -17.65 17.21 32.78
N LYS A 206 -16.55 17.97 32.94
CA LYS A 206 -15.44 18.03 31.97
C LYS A 206 -14.65 16.72 31.99
N LYS A 207 -14.44 16.16 30.80
CA LYS A 207 -13.61 14.97 30.61
C LYS A 207 -12.18 15.41 30.35
N THR A 208 -11.26 14.68 30.96
CA THR A 208 -9.82 14.76 30.69
C THR A 208 -9.32 13.37 30.37
N ALA A 209 -8.22 13.26 29.64
CA ALA A 209 -7.63 11.96 29.35
C ALA A 209 -6.11 12.00 29.35
N VAL A 210 -5.52 10.84 29.64
CA VAL A 210 -4.07 10.60 29.56
C VAL A 210 -3.83 9.38 28.68
N TRP A 211 -2.96 9.54 27.68
CA TRP A 211 -2.53 8.46 26.81
C TRP A 211 -1.26 7.80 27.35
N SER A 212 -1.22 6.48 27.32
CA SER A 212 -0.05 5.67 27.67
C SER A 212 0.43 4.88 26.46
N ASP A 213 1.58 5.27 25.90
CA ASP A 213 2.23 4.55 24.80
C ASP A 213 2.62 3.11 25.19
N THR A 214 2.91 2.86 26.47
CA THR A 214 3.31 1.55 26.97
C THR A 214 2.16 0.53 26.92
N SER A 215 0.94 0.98 27.18
CA SER A 215 -0.25 0.12 27.28
C SER A 215 -1.23 0.32 26.12
N ASN A 216 -0.94 1.22 25.19
CA ASN A 216 -1.86 1.68 24.15
C ASN A 216 -3.26 2.04 24.70
N THR A 217 -3.29 2.67 25.87
CA THR A 217 -4.52 2.92 26.61
C THR A 217 -4.74 4.42 26.80
N LEU A 218 -5.95 4.88 26.50
CA LEU A 218 -6.45 6.21 26.83
C LEU A 218 -7.33 6.11 28.08
N THR A 219 -6.82 6.60 29.22
CA THR A 219 -7.58 6.66 30.47
C THR A 219 -8.33 7.97 30.54
N VAL A 220 -9.66 7.90 30.54
CA VAL A 220 -10.55 9.06 30.66
C VAL A 220 -10.99 9.23 32.11
N SER A 221 -11.02 10.47 32.57
CA SER A 221 -11.44 10.88 33.91
C SER A 221 -12.43 12.03 33.86
N ALA A 222 -13.25 12.16 34.90
CA ALA A 222 -14.11 13.31 35.17
C ALA A 222 -14.15 13.52 36.69
N ASP A 223 -14.26 14.77 37.16
CA ASP A 223 -14.26 15.11 38.59
C ASP A 223 -13.09 14.45 39.37
N SER A 224 -11.89 14.46 38.78
CA SER A 224 -10.66 13.84 39.31
C SER A 224 -10.73 12.33 39.56
N LYS A 225 -11.72 11.64 39.00
CA LYS A 225 -11.89 10.19 39.10
C LYS A 225 -11.83 9.54 37.72
N LYS A 226 -11.11 8.43 37.63
CA LYS A 226 -11.13 7.58 36.44
C LYS A 226 -12.54 7.09 36.16
N ILE A 227 -12.98 7.23 34.92
CA ILE A 227 -14.28 6.73 34.46
C ILE A 227 -14.12 5.48 33.58
N LYS A 228 -13.15 5.47 32.66
CA LYS A 228 -13.01 4.40 31.67
C LYS A 228 -11.61 4.39 31.04
N ASP A 229 -11.17 3.21 30.65
CA ASP A 229 -10.04 3.02 29.75
C ASP A 229 -10.55 2.62 28.36
N PHE A 230 -9.90 3.16 27.33
CA PHE A 230 -10.04 2.72 25.95
C PHE A 230 -8.71 2.12 25.49
N VAL A 231 -8.69 0.84 25.14
CA VAL A 231 -7.46 0.09 24.86
C VAL A 231 -7.36 -0.20 23.37
N PHE A 232 -6.41 0.44 22.70
CA PHE A 232 -6.26 0.31 21.25
C PHE A 232 -5.40 -0.91 20.93
N LEU A 233 -6.04 -1.96 20.44
CA LEU A 233 -5.42 -3.25 20.18
C LEU A 233 -4.79 -3.30 18.77
N THR A 234 -3.81 -4.18 18.61
CA THR A 234 -3.08 -4.36 17.34
C THR A 234 -3.91 -5.05 16.26
N ASP A 235 -5.01 -5.69 16.61
CA ASP A 235 -6.00 -6.24 15.67
C ASP A 235 -6.94 -5.17 15.08
N GLY A 236 -6.84 -3.93 15.56
CA GLY A 236 -7.61 -2.79 15.07
C GLY A 236 -8.92 -2.51 15.81
N THR A 237 -9.13 -3.09 17.00
CA THR A 237 -10.26 -2.75 17.88
C THR A 237 -9.87 -1.77 18.99
N ILE A 238 -10.87 -1.26 19.72
CA ILE A 238 -10.75 -0.36 20.89
C ILE A 238 -11.52 -0.96 22.07
#